data_AF-A0A9X2ULE6-F1
#
_entry.id   AF-A0A9X2ULE6-F1
#
_cell.length_a   1.000
_cell.length_b   1.000
_cell.length_c   1.000
_cell.angle_alpha   90.00
_cell.angle_beta   90.00
_cell.angle_gamma   90.00
#
_symmetry.space_group_name_H-M   'P 1'
#
loop_
_entity.id
_entity.type
_entity.pdbx_description
1 polymer ?
#
loop_
_entity_poly.entity_id
_entity_poly.type
_entity_poly.pdbx_seq_one_letter_code
_entity_poly.pdbx_strand_id
1 'polypeptide(L)'
;MTASTFRRYGFGLLSLVLLVLPSRLAAQDYEVPTVTDTYALRNARVVQAPGQVLESATVVVRDGVIDAVGPDAKVPYDARTIEADSLVVYAGFIDGLSHAGVEMPEGEDTDVEDPGNPPPDAAGIQPDRSVRPFLSPDESALQSLRKAGFTLGHVAPEGQMLPGASAHVFYGGETANDMVLEAGPTLFAQLQTADGYVYPATGMAVIAQMRQLYREAERRQQLEAAYERDPTGRPQPPQDPQHSALFPVLDGEQPLAFYADEALSLHRILALHQELDFPLVLAGLGESHELAGALQAVDAPLFLTLDLPEEPTRSTGQDTTTADTTSTPSRYYNPDLQVPSHETVAEEEENLELRHAMERQDYLETAATLHDAGLEFGFTTREADPGDVRGNLRTMIDQGLPEQTALAALTTRPAAQLGLDDRLGTVEAGKIANLVVTDGSYFAEDTKVTHVFVDGRLYDYSADGSDEGDVSGDVSAVLGTWSYTLDTPQGELSGEVTIEGDQSGLDGTFVGPQGDEQPLQSVSFDGTTLSFTVDSPQGGSVSVSVTVEGDTFDGSASTSGGSFPISGERTSGPNATQK
;
A
#
# COMPACT_ATOMS: atom_id res chain seq x y z
N MET A 1 -63.11 60.84 -44.32
CA MET A 1 -62.66 60.70 -45.72
C MET A 1 -62.07 59.31 -45.89
N THR A 2 -62.79 58.49 -46.67
CA THR A 2 -62.32 57.41 -47.57
C THR A 2 -61.22 56.45 -47.05
N ALA A 3 -61.52 55.18 -46.75
CA ALA A 3 -61.63 54.05 -47.70
C ALA A 3 -60.29 53.79 -48.41
N SER A 4 -59.73 52.57 -48.52
CA SER A 4 -60.39 51.36 -49.01
C SER A 4 -59.46 50.12 -48.95
N THR A 5 -60.00 48.99 -48.47
CA THR A 5 -59.89 47.59 -48.98
C THR A 5 -58.64 47.09 -49.73
N PHE A 6 -58.14 45.90 -49.35
CA PHE A 6 -58.45 44.66 -50.11
C PHE A 6 -58.28 43.37 -49.27
N ARG A 7 -59.08 42.39 -49.65
CA ARG A 7 -59.44 41.11 -49.00
C ARG A 7 -58.99 39.97 -49.93
N ARG A 8 -58.53 38.82 -49.39
CA ARG A 8 -58.78 37.42 -49.86
C ARG A 8 -57.83 36.45 -49.14
N TYR A 9 -58.34 35.45 -48.40
CA TYR A 9 -58.57 34.04 -48.81
C TYR A 9 -57.30 33.40 -49.41
N GLY A 10 -56.80 32.23 -49.00
CA GLY A 10 -57.40 31.12 -48.29
C GLY A 10 -56.37 30.01 -48.00
N PHE A 11 -56.88 28.95 -47.39
CA PHE A 11 -56.26 27.66 -47.09
C PHE A 11 -55.37 27.08 -48.21
N GLY A 12 -54.28 26.41 -47.82
CA GLY A 12 -53.51 25.53 -48.70
C GLY A 12 -52.30 24.88 -48.02
N LEU A 13 -52.48 23.61 -47.63
CA LEU A 13 -51.52 22.56 -47.24
C LEU A 13 -50.12 22.56 -47.92
N LEU A 14 -49.19 21.78 -47.32
CA LEU A 14 -47.78 21.45 -47.67
C LEU A 14 -46.73 22.44 -47.10
N SER A 15 -45.68 22.08 -46.35
CA SER A 15 -44.92 20.82 -46.24
C SER A 15 -44.13 20.75 -44.92
N LEU A 16 -44.21 19.60 -44.25
CA LEU A 16 -43.08 18.74 -43.87
C LEU A 16 -41.71 19.41 -43.62
N VAL A 17 -41.38 19.73 -42.35
CA VAL A 17 -40.13 19.35 -41.65
C VAL A 17 -40.46 19.38 -40.15
N LEU A 18 -40.91 18.25 -39.62
CA LEU A 18 -41.00 18.05 -38.17
C LEU A 18 -39.57 17.75 -37.69
N LEU A 19 -39.02 18.69 -36.92
CA LEU A 19 -37.72 18.59 -36.26
C LEU A 19 -37.77 17.39 -35.30
N VAL A 20 -37.16 16.26 -35.71
CA VAL A 20 -36.80 15.17 -34.81
C VAL A 20 -35.64 15.67 -33.96
N LEU A 21 -35.96 16.32 -32.84
CA LEU A 21 -35.02 16.46 -31.74
C LEU A 21 -34.81 15.05 -31.17
N PRO A 22 -33.60 14.48 -31.20
CA PRO A 22 -33.34 13.29 -30.41
C PRO A 22 -33.42 13.73 -28.95
N SER A 23 -34.53 13.38 -28.31
CA SER A 23 -34.60 13.33 -26.86
C SER A 23 -33.50 12.38 -26.43
N ARG A 24 -32.36 12.92 -26.00
CA ARG A 24 -31.42 12.15 -25.19
C ARG A 24 -32.18 11.85 -23.91
N LEU A 25 -32.82 10.68 -23.88
CA LEU A 25 -33.03 9.95 -22.65
C LEU A 25 -31.64 9.79 -22.05
N ALA A 26 -31.29 10.67 -21.13
CA ALA A 26 -30.37 10.29 -20.07
C ALA A 26 -31.06 9.10 -19.41
N ALA A 27 -30.59 7.90 -19.71
CA ALA A 27 -30.82 6.79 -18.82
C ALA A 27 -30.27 7.26 -17.47
N GLN A 28 -31.17 7.48 -16.51
CA GLN A 28 -30.75 7.39 -15.12
C GLN A 28 -30.32 5.94 -14.99
N ASP A 29 -29.01 5.71 -14.91
CA ASP A 29 -28.51 4.45 -14.37
C ASP A 29 -29.17 4.31 -13.01
N TYR A 30 -30.14 3.40 -12.93
CA TYR A 30 -30.60 2.92 -11.65
C TYR A 30 -29.45 2.06 -11.16
N GLU A 31 -28.61 2.61 -10.28
CA GLU A 31 -27.80 1.81 -9.36
C GLU A 31 -28.77 0.86 -8.67
N VAL A 32 -28.75 -0.39 -9.12
CA VAL A 32 -29.39 -1.47 -8.40
C VAL A 32 -28.59 -1.58 -7.10
N PRO A 33 -29.18 -1.33 -5.91
CA PRO A 33 -28.45 -1.45 -4.66
C PRO A 33 -27.84 -2.84 -4.56
N THR A 34 -26.63 -2.92 -4.00
CA THR A 34 -25.98 -4.18 -3.62
C THR A 34 -27.01 -5.05 -2.89
N VAL A 35 -27.18 -6.29 -3.36
CA VAL A 35 -28.32 -7.15 -2.97
C VAL A 35 -28.41 -7.37 -1.44
N THR A 36 -27.30 -7.17 -0.70
CA THR A 36 -27.22 -7.08 0.76
C THR A 36 -25.80 -6.65 1.18
N ASP A 37 -25.67 -5.71 2.12
CA ASP A 37 -24.41 -5.33 2.79
C ASP A 37 -24.19 -6.10 4.12
N THR A 38 -24.94 -7.18 4.32
CA THR A 38 -24.83 -8.06 5.50
C THR A 38 -24.13 -9.37 5.13
N TYR A 39 -23.11 -9.74 5.91
CA TYR A 39 -22.33 -10.96 5.79
C TYR A 39 -22.29 -11.72 7.11
N ALA A 40 -22.16 -13.05 7.05
CA ALA A 40 -21.98 -13.89 8.22
C ALA A 40 -20.89 -14.95 7.96
N LEU A 41 -19.75 -14.82 8.65
CA LEU A 41 -18.69 -15.81 8.64
C LEU A 41 -18.97 -16.84 9.73
N ARG A 42 -19.26 -18.09 9.36
CA ARG A 42 -19.67 -19.15 10.31
C ARG A 42 -18.53 -20.09 10.66
N ASN A 43 -18.51 -20.54 11.91
CA ASN A 43 -17.58 -21.54 12.44
C ASN A 43 -16.09 -21.16 12.29
N ALA A 44 -15.78 -19.87 12.19
CA ALA A 44 -14.40 -19.40 12.09
C ALA A 44 -13.70 -19.47 13.44
N ARG A 45 -12.38 -19.62 13.41
CA ARG A 45 -11.53 -19.31 14.55
C ARG A 45 -11.31 -17.80 14.58
N VAL A 46 -11.77 -17.10 15.62
CA VAL A 46 -11.71 -15.63 15.68
C VAL A 46 -10.68 -15.19 16.69
N VAL A 47 -9.68 -14.44 16.25
CA VAL A 47 -8.72 -13.75 17.11
C VAL A 47 -9.26 -12.35 17.37
N GLN A 48 -9.93 -12.16 18.50
CA GLN A 48 -10.60 -10.89 18.82
C GLN A 48 -9.60 -9.78 19.12
N ALA A 49 -8.55 -10.13 19.83
CA ALA A 49 -7.42 -9.29 20.18
C ALA A 49 -6.20 -10.20 20.40
N PRO A 50 -4.97 -9.67 20.43
CA PRO A 50 -3.79 -10.46 20.78
C PRO A 50 -4.00 -11.26 22.07
N GLY A 51 -3.86 -12.59 21.99
CA GLY A 51 -4.07 -13.52 23.11
C GLY A 51 -5.54 -13.86 23.45
N GLN A 52 -6.53 -13.26 22.77
CA GLN A 52 -7.95 -13.53 22.97
C GLN A 52 -8.55 -14.23 21.74
N VAL A 53 -8.80 -15.53 21.88
CA VAL A 53 -9.23 -16.38 20.76
C VAL A 53 -10.54 -17.09 21.08
N LEU A 54 -11.46 -17.07 20.12
CA LEU A 54 -12.64 -17.92 20.07
C LEU A 54 -12.39 -19.03 19.05
N GLU A 55 -12.28 -20.28 19.51
CA GLU A 55 -11.95 -21.42 18.63
C GLU A 55 -13.04 -21.74 17.61
N SER A 56 -14.29 -21.36 17.89
CA SER A 56 -15.40 -21.48 16.95
C SER A 56 -16.43 -20.39 17.27
N ALA A 57 -16.56 -19.44 16.36
CA ALA A 57 -17.50 -18.34 16.47
C ALA A 57 -18.07 -17.95 15.11
N THR A 58 -19.21 -17.27 15.15
CA THR A 58 -19.79 -16.60 13.99
C THR A 58 -19.55 -15.11 14.13
N VAL A 59 -19.06 -14.47 13.06
CA VAL A 59 -18.92 -13.01 12.93
C VAL A 59 -19.97 -12.51 11.97
N VAL A 60 -20.81 -11.58 12.41
CA VAL A 60 -21.86 -10.95 11.60
C VAL A 60 -21.43 -9.52 11.30
N VAL A 61 -21.29 -9.22 10.01
CA VAL A 61 -21.04 -7.87 9.49
C VAL A 61 -22.35 -7.35 8.93
N ARG A 62 -22.72 -6.12 9.28
CA ARG A 62 -23.91 -5.44 8.77
C ARG A 62 -23.65 -3.95 8.69
N ASP A 63 -24.00 -3.35 7.55
CA ASP A 63 -23.98 -1.90 7.36
C ASP A 63 -22.63 -1.26 7.75
N GLY A 64 -21.51 -1.89 7.37
CA GLY A 64 -20.16 -1.40 7.67
C GLY A 64 -19.61 -1.74 9.06
N VAL A 65 -20.41 -2.34 9.95
CA VAL A 65 -20.02 -2.62 11.34
C VAL A 65 -20.12 -4.10 11.70
N ILE A 66 -19.36 -4.51 12.73
CA ILE A 66 -19.49 -5.83 13.35
C ILE A 66 -20.74 -5.81 14.25
N ASP A 67 -21.82 -6.45 13.80
CA ASP A 67 -23.10 -6.51 14.54
C ASP A 67 -23.00 -7.48 15.73
N ALA A 68 -22.35 -8.63 15.52
CA ALA A 68 -22.17 -9.65 16.55
C ALA A 68 -20.95 -10.53 16.29
N VAL A 69 -20.31 -10.97 17.38
CA VAL A 69 -19.25 -11.99 17.37
C VAL A 69 -19.48 -12.96 18.53
N GLY A 70 -19.44 -14.26 18.25
CA GLY A 70 -19.52 -15.29 19.28
C GLY A 70 -20.03 -16.64 18.79
N PRO A 71 -19.98 -17.69 19.63
CA PRO A 71 -20.41 -19.05 19.26
C PRO A 71 -21.91 -19.15 18.94
N ASP A 72 -22.73 -18.34 19.60
CA ASP A 72 -24.20 -18.34 19.44
C ASP A 72 -24.71 -17.09 18.68
N ALA A 73 -23.85 -16.41 17.92
CA ALA A 73 -24.25 -15.21 17.18
C ALA A 73 -25.34 -15.55 16.16
N LYS A 74 -26.44 -14.78 16.18
CA LYS A 74 -27.60 -15.06 15.34
C LYS A 74 -27.34 -14.55 13.93
N VAL A 75 -27.33 -15.47 12.97
CA VAL A 75 -27.17 -15.13 11.56
C VAL A 75 -28.47 -14.52 11.03
N PRO A 76 -28.44 -13.28 10.53
CA PRO A 76 -29.59 -12.67 9.89
C PRO A 76 -30.06 -13.45 8.65
N TYR A 77 -31.35 -13.36 8.32
CA TYR A 77 -31.92 -14.10 7.19
C TYR A 77 -31.49 -13.55 5.83
N ASP A 78 -31.08 -12.28 5.80
CA ASP A 78 -30.60 -11.52 4.67
C ASP A 78 -29.08 -11.59 4.50
N ALA A 79 -28.36 -12.14 5.48
CA ALA A 79 -26.90 -12.24 5.45
C ALA A 79 -26.40 -13.23 4.39
N ARG A 80 -25.41 -12.80 3.59
CA ARG A 80 -24.60 -13.71 2.79
C ARG A 80 -23.72 -14.53 3.72
N THR A 81 -23.90 -15.85 3.70
CA THR A 81 -23.14 -16.75 4.57
C THR A 81 -21.85 -17.19 3.88
N ILE A 82 -20.73 -17.02 4.58
CA ILE A 82 -19.43 -17.55 4.22
C ILE A 82 -19.15 -18.67 5.22
N GLU A 83 -19.04 -19.91 4.73
CA GLU A 83 -18.65 -21.04 5.56
C GLU A 83 -17.14 -20.92 5.80
N ALA A 84 -16.77 -20.64 7.05
CA ALA A 84 -15.41 -20.34 7.46
C ALA A 84 -14.83 -21.48 8.32
N ASP A 85 -15.32 -22.70 8.10
CA ASP A 85 -14.73 -23.92 8.66
C ASP A 85 -13.26 -23.99 8.20
N SER A 86 -12.32 -23.96 9.14
CA SER A 86 -10.86 -23.87 8.93
C SER A 86 -10.28 -22.49 8.60
N LEU A 87 -11.08 -21.41 8.58
CA LEU A 87 -10.55 -20.06 8.43
C LEU A 87 -10.27 -19.40 9.78
N VAL A 88 -9.29 -18.50 9.80
CA VAL A 88 -8.97 -17.66 10.95
C VAL A 88 -9.29 -16.21 10.63
N VAL A 89 -10.04 -15.55 11.52
CA VAL A 89 -10.46 -14.15 11.38
C VAL A 89 -9.68 -13.29 12.37
N TYR A 90 -9.05 -12.24 11.86
CA TYR A 90 -8.35 -11.21 12.62
C TYR A 90 -9.04 -9.85 12.40
N ALA A 91 -8.75 -8.90 13.29
CA ALA A 91 -9.01 -7.50 13.00
C ALA A 91 -8.14 -7.05 11.81
N GLY A 92 -8.68 -6.18 10.97
CA GLY A 92 -7.93 -5.62 9.85
C GLY A 92 -6.70 -4.86 10.32
N PHE A 93 -5.59 -4.99 9.59
CA PHE A 93 -4.34 -4.35 9.99
C PHE A 93 -4.37 -2.87 9.68
N ILE A 94 -3.65 -2.12 10.52
CA ILE A 94 -3.58 -0.66 10.50
C ILE A 94 -2.15 -0.25 10.24
N ASP A 95 -1.96 0.53 9.19
CA ASP A 95 -0.67 1.09 8.78
C ASP A 95 -0.44 2.45 9.46
N GLY A 96 0.68 2.55 10.19
CA GLY A 96 1.01 3.71 11.02
C GLY A 96 1.46 4.95 10.26
N LEU A 97 1.96 4.77 9.03
CA LEU A 97 2.25 5.84 8.10
C LEU A 97 2.36 5.24 6.70
N SER A 98 1.71 5.84 5.69
CA SER A 98 1.76 5.34 4.32
C SER A 98 1.71 6.46 3.29
N HIS A 99 2.10 6.12 2.07
CA HIS A 99 1.77 6.88 0.86
C HIS A 99 0.77 6.13 -0.05
N ALA A 100 0.28 4.96 0.39
CA ALA A 100 -0.64 4.16 -0.40
C ALA A 100 -1.91 4.91 -0.77
N GLY A 101 -2.31 4.83 -2.04
CA GLY A 101 -3.48 5.53 -2.54
C GLY A 101 -3.22 6.98 -2.91
N VAL A 102 -1.97 7.48 -2.90
CA VAL A 102 -1.64 8.88 -3.18
C VAL A 102 -1.02 9.03 -4.57
N GLU A 103 -1.73 9.73 -5.46
CA GLU A 103 -1.23 10.11 -6.77
C GLU A 103 -0.88 11.60 -6.78
N MET A 104 0.38 11.91 -6.50
CA MET A 104 0.87 13.29 -6.56
C MET A 104 1.05 13.74 -8.02
N PRO A 105 0.67 14.98 -8.36
CA PRO A 105 0.97 15.52 -9.69
C PRO A 105 2.48 15.64 -9.89
N GLU A 106 2.95 15.35 -11.10
CA GLU A 106 4.34 15.60 -11.48
C GLU A 106 4.67 17.09 -11.28
N GLY A 107 5.77 17.37 -10.59
CA GLY A 107 6.27 18.72 -10.40
C GLY A 107 6.72 19.32 -11.73
N GLU A 108 6.39 20.59 -11.99
CA GLU A 108 6.99 21.32 -13.09
C GLU A 108 8.40 21.80 -12.68
N ASP A 109 9.42 21.48 -13.48
CA ASP A 109 10.76 22.06 -13.34
C ASP A 109 10.72 23.56 -13.68
N THR A 110 10.40 24.39 -12.68
CA THR A 110 10.42 25.83 -12.82
C THR A 110 11.77 26.40 -12.39
N ASP A 111 12.38 27.22 -13.25
CA ASP A 111 13.56 28.02 -12.89
C ASP A 111 13.22 28.95 -11.72
N VAL A 112 13.80 28.67 -10.55
CA VAL A 112 13.62 29.51 -9.36
C VAL A 112 14.52 30.73 -9.45
N GLU A 113 13.92 31.93 -9.49
CA GLU A 113 14.64 33.20 -9.65
C GLU A 113 15.64 33.49 -8.50
N ASP A 114 15.24 33.18 -7.26
CA ASP A 114 16.08 33.32 -6.06
C ASP A 114 16.17 31.98 -5.30
N PRO A 115 17.15 31.13 -5.61
CA PRO A 115 17.34 29.84 -4.93
C PRO A 115 17.63 29.97 -3.42
N GLY A 116 18.06 31.14 -2.93
CA GLY A 116 18.29 31.37 -1.51
C GLY A 116 17.01 31.70 -0.73
N ASN A 117 15.95 32.07 -1.44
CA ASN A 117 14.61 32.33 -0.89
C ASN A 117 13.56 31.86 -1.91
N PRO A 118 13.47 30.55 -2.16
CA PRO A 118 12.56 29.98 -3.15
C PRO A 118 11.10 30.15 -2.74
N PRO A 119 10.16 30.04 -3.69
CA PRO A 119 8.76 29.92 -3.33
C PRO A 119 8.54 28.63 -2.52
N PRO A 120 7.48 28.57 -1.68
CA PRO A 120 7.38 27.51 -0.70
C PRO A 120 7.16 26.12 -1.26
N ASP A 121 6.51 26.02 -2.41
CA ASP A 121 6.35 24.78 -3.17
C ASP A 121 7.69 24.18 -3.57
N ALA A 122 8.58 25.00 -4.14
CA ALA A 122 9.95 24.61 -4.49
C ALA A 122 10.83 24.34 -3.24
N ALA A 123 10.54 25.01 -2.12
CA ALA A 123 11.20 24.76 -0.84
C ALA A 123 10.72 23.47 -0.14
N GLY A 124 9.69 22.81 -0.68
CA GLY A 124 9.07 21.66 -0.04
C GLY A 124 8.26 22.00 1.21
N ILE A 125 7.76 23.23 1.34
CA ILE A 125 7.04 23.77 2.49
C ILE A 125 5.59 24.02 2.09
N GLN A 126 4.74 23.02 2.26
CA GLN A 126 3.32 23.07 1.90
C GLN A 126 2.42 22.56 3.05
N PRO A 127 2.55 23.08 4.29
CA PRO A 127 1.80 22.56 5.43
C PRO A 127 0.29 22.79 5.34
N ASP A 128 -0.16 23.72 4.50
CA ASP A 128 -1.57 24.00 4.22
C ASP A 128 -2.21 23.03 3.19
N ARG A 129 -1.39 22.19 2.54
CA ARG A 129 -1.85 21.15 1.61
C ARG A 129 -2.50 20.00 2.37
N SER A 130 -3.55 19.40 1.81
CA SER A 130 -4.17 18.18 2.32
C SER A 130 -3.90 17.03 1.35
N VAL A 131 -3.71 15.82 1.87
CA VAL A 131 -3.59 14.60 1.03
C VAL A 131 -4.86 14.23 0.27
N ARG A 132 -6.03 14.64 0.78
CA ARG A 132 -7.34 14.19 0.27
C ARG A 132 -7.57 14.35 -1.23
N PRO A 133 -7.19 15.47 -1.88
CA PRO A 133 -7.39 15.64 -3.32
C PRO A 133 -6.53 14.71 -4.17
N PHE A 134 -5.50 14.08 -3.59
CA PHE A 134 -4.56 13.19 -4.25
C PHE A 134 -4.89 11.72 -4.00
N LEU A 135 -5.98 11.40 -3.29
CA LEU A 135 -6.36 10.03 -3.02
C LEU A 135 -7.01 9.36 -4.24
N SER A 136 -6.54 8.17 -4.58
CA SER A 136 -7.00 7.38 -5.73
C SER A 136 -7.45 5.97 -5.30
N PRO A 137 -8.73 5.59 -5.48
CA PRO A 137 -9.24 4.28 -5.05
C PRO A 137 -8.79 3.12 -5.95
N ASP A 138 -8.42 3.41 -7.20
CA ASP A 138 -8.07 2.42 -8.23
C ASP A 138 -6.58 2.06 -8.26
N GLU A 139 -5.82 2.49 -7.25
CA GLU A 139 -4.39 2.25 -7.16
C GLU A 139 -4.07 0.78 -6.84
N SER A 140 -3.16 0.17 -7.61
CA SER A 140 -2.76 -1.23 -7.45
C SER A 140 -2.12 -1.50 -6.08
N ALA A 141 -1.38 -0.53 -5.52
CA ALA A 141 -0.76 -0.67 -4.20
C ALA A 141 -1.80 -0.90 -3.09
N LEU A 142 -2.98 -0.27 -3.16
CA LEU A 142 -4.07 -0.52 -2.20
C LEU A 142 -4.57 -1.96 -2.28
N GLN A 143 -4.65 -2.55 -3.47
CA GLN A 143 -5.00 -3.96 -3.62
C GLN A 143 -3.94 -4.87 -3.02
N SER A 144 -2.66 -4.62 -3.29
CA SER A 144 -1.56 -5.42 -2.77
C SER A 144 -1.47 -5.34 -1.24
N LEU A 145 -1.66 -4.15 -0.66
CA LEU A 145 -1.71 -3.97 0.80
C LEU A 145 -2.94 -4.61 1.43
N ARG A 146 -4.12 -4.56 0.78
CA ARG A 146 -5.29 -5.35 1.19
C ARG A 146 -4.96 -6.84 1.22
N LYS A 147 -4.31 -7.37 0.17
CA LYS A 147 -3.87 -8.78 0.13
C LYS A 147 -2.87 -9.12 1.23
N ALA A 148 -2.04 -8.17 1.66
CA ALA A 148 -1.17 -8.32 2.83
C ALA A 148 -1.95 -8.24 4.17
N GLY A 149 -3.19 -7.74 4.15
CA GLY A 149 -4.11 -7.65 5.30
C GLY A 149 -4.33 -6.24 5.85
N PHE A 150 -3.72 -5.21 5.24
CA PHE A 150 -3.95 -3.83 5.65
C PHE A 150 -5.29 -3.31 5.13
N THR A 151 -6.06 -2.71 6.04
CA THR A 151 -7.42 -2.24 5.77
C THR A 151 -7.57 -0.73 5.95
N LEU A 152 -6.67 -0.12 6.71
CA LEU A 152 -6.61 1.30 6.96
C LEU A 152 -5.16 1.75 7.13
N GLY A 153 -4.84 2.95 6.68
CA GLY A 153 -3.56 3.59 6.94
C GLY A 153 -3.67 5.04 7.33
N HIS A 154 -2.68 5.51 8.08
CA HIS A 154 -2.40 6.93 8.25
C HIS A 154 -1.62 7.42 7.02
N VAL A 155 -2.33 7.96 6.05
CA VAL A 155 -1.78 8.32 4.73
C VAL A 155 -1.34 9.78 4.73
N ALA A 156 -0.07 10.01 4.40
CA ALA A 156 0.51 11.34 4.28
C ALA A 156 0.74 11.71 2.79
N PRO A 157 0.72 13.00 2.43
CA PRO A 157 1.09 13.40 1.08
C PRO A 157 2.60 13.25 0.86
N GLU A 158 3.00 12.91 -0.37
CA GLU A 158 4.43 12.89 -0.71
C GLU A 158 4.98 14.32 -0.89
N GLY A 159 6.29 14.44 -0.69
CA GLY A 159 7.02 15.69 -0.84
C GLY A 159 8.31 15.69 -0.02
N GLN A 160 8.87 16.88 0.17
CA GLN A 160 10.13 17.07 0.89
C GLN A 160 9.86 17.44 2.36
N MET A 161 10.28 18.63 2.82
CA MET A 161 10.36 18.99 4.25
C MET A 161 9.02 19.01 4.99
N LEU A 162 7.97 19.63 4.44
CA LEU A 162 6.64 19.74 5.04
C LEU A 162 5.57 19.49 3.97
N PRO A 163 5.28 18.22 3.64
CA PRO A 163 4.37 17.91 2.55
C PRO A 163 2.90 18.27 2.81
N GLY A 164 2.46 18.40 4.07
CA GLY A 164 1.08 18.79 4.37
C GLY A 164 0.35 17.82 5.29
N ALA A 165 -0.95 18.07 5.45
CA ALA A 165 -1.82 17.35 6.36
C ALA A 165 -2.20 15.96 5.83
N SER A 166 -2.08 14.96 6.70
CA SER A 166 -2.40 13.56 6.42
C SER A 166 -3.91 13.27 6.51
N ALA A 167 -4.29 12.01 6.37
CA ALA A 167 -5.63 11.49 6.64
C ALA A 167 -5.57 10.06 7.17
N HIS A 168 -6.56 9.64 7.95
CA HIS A 168 -6.82 8.22 8.18
C HIS A 168 -7.68 7.72 7.02
N VAL A 169 -7.19 6.74 6.26
CA VAL A 169 -7.75 6.33 4.98
C VAL A 169 -7.96 4.83 4.97
N PHE A 170 -9.16 4.38 4.65
CA PHE A 170 -9.46 3.00 4.33
C PHE A 170 -8.81 2.61 3.02
N TYR A 171 -8.19 1.42 2.99
CA TYR A 171 -7.69 0.82 1.77
C TYR A 171 -8.84 0.16 1.01
N GLY A 172 -9.93 0.87 0.81
CA GLY A 172 -11.17 0.40 0.19
C GLY A 172 -12.15 1.56 0.05
N GLY A 173 -12.97 1.51 -0.98
CA GLY A 173 -13.78 2.66 -1.40
C GLY A 173 -14.09 2.58 -2.89
N GLU A 174 -15.18 3.23 -3.33
CA GLU A 174 -15.42 3.46 -4.77
C GLU A 174 -14.94 4.86 -5.17
N THR A 175 -14.89 5.77 -4.19
CA THR A 175 -14.43 7.15 -4.37
C THR A 175 -13.42 7.52 -3.30
N ALA A 176 -12.57 8.50 -3.60
CA ALA A 176 -11.65 9.09 -2.63
C ALA A 176 -12.35 9.60 -1.35
N ASN A 177 -13.64 9.98 -1.41
CA ASN A 177 -14.37 10.42 -0.23
C ASN A 177 -14.82 9.24 0.65
N ASP A 178 -15.13 8.09 0.05
CA ASP A 178 -15.50 6.88 0.79
C ASP A 178 -14.33 6.36 1.61
N MET A 179 -13.10 6.57 1.12
CA MET A 179 -11.89 6.10 1.77
C MET A 179 -11.55 6.90 3.03
N VAL A 180 -11.99 8.15 3.19
CA VAL A 180 -11.52 9.02 4.28
C VAL A 180 -12.28 8.76 5.58
N LEU A 181 -11.58 8.25 6.59
CA LEU A 181 -12.08 8.08 7.96
C LEU A 181 -12.02 9.38 8.76
N GLU A 182 -10.87 10.05 8.69
CA GLU A 182 -10.56 11.29 9.41
C GLU A 182 -9.59 12.13 8.59
N ALA A 183 -9.82 13.44 8.53
CA ALA A 183 -9.02 14.36 7.73
C ALA A 183 -8.11 15.19 8.63
N GLY A 184 -6.81 15.25 8.28
CA GLY A 184 -5.82 16.07 8.98
C GLY A 184 -5.49 15.65 10.42
N PRO A 185 -5.41 14.35 10.78
CA PRO A 185 -5.06 13.96 12.14
C PRO A 185 -3.62 14.38 12.51
N THR A 186 -2.72 14.48 11.52
CA THR A 186 -1.34 14.94 11.73
C THR A 186 -0.91 15.88 10.61
N LEU A 187 0.15 16.65 10.87
CA LEU A 187 0.88 17.36 9.82
C LEU A 187 2.18 16.60 9.55
N PHE A 188 2.41 16.20 8.29
CA PHE A 188 3.57 15.40 7.94
C PHE A 188 4.81 16.26 7.69
N ALA A 189 5.95 15.84 8.23
CA ALA A 189 7.23 16.53 8.18
C ALA A 189 8.39 15.54 7.97
N GLN A 190 9.46 15.99 7.33
CA GLN A 190 10.64 15.16 7.05
C GLN A 190 11.91 15.99 7.15
N LEU A 191 13.04 15.34 7.43
CA LEU A 191 14.37 15.94 7.35
C LEU A 191 14.94 15.87 5.92
N GLN A 192 14.09 16.03 4.92
CA GLN A 192 14.43 15.95 3.50
C GLN A 192 14.72 17.34 2.93
N THR A 193 15.77 17.44 2.11
CA THR A 193 16.19 18.69 1.48
C THR A 193 15.30 19.05 0.30
N ALA A 194 15.29 20.32 -0.07
CA ALA A 194 14.68 20.75 -1.30
C ALA A 194 15.49 20.33 -2.54
N ASP A 195 14.78 19.97 -3.60
CA ASP A 195 15.37 19.62 -4.90
C ASP A 195 15.85 20.86 -5.67
N GLY A 196 16.59 20.66 -6.76
CA GLY A 196 16.99 21.77 -7.64
C GLY A 196 18.00 22.76 -7.01
N TYR A 197 18.72 22.36 -5.96
CA TYR A 197 19.68 23.21 -5.23
C TYR A 197 19.09 24.50 -4.63
N VAL A 198 17.79 24.49 -4.30
CA VAL A 198 17.14 25.62 -3.62
C VAL A 198 17.13 25.44 -2.11
N TYR A 199 17.02 26.54 -1.36
CA TYR A 199 16.99 26.49 0.10
C TYR A 199 15.66 25.87 0.61
N PRO A 200 15.67 24.85 1.49
CA PRO A 200 16.82 24.29 2.21
C PRO A 200 17.50 23.09 1.52
N ALA A 201 18.67 23.31 0.90
CA ALA A 201 19.42 22.27 0.16
C ALA A 201 20.31 21.36 1.02
N THR A 202 20.27 21.46 2.36
CA THR A 202 21.10 20.63 3.26
C THR A 202 20.33 20.28 4.53
N GLY A 203 20.66 19.16 5.19
CA GLY A 203 20.02 18.79 6.45
C GLY A 203 20.13 19.86 7.55
N MET A 204 21.25 20.59 7.61
CA MET A 204 21.38 21.73 8.54
C MET A 204 20.42 22.87 8.19
N ALA A 205 20.24 23.15 6.90
CA ALA A 205 19.29 24.15 6.42
C ALA A 205 17.84 23.74 6.71
N VAL A 206 17.49 22.47 6.54
CA VAL A 206 16.15 21.93 6.86
C VAL A 206 15.81 22.14 8.34
N ILE A 207 16.71 21.77 9.24
CA ILE A 207 16.54 21.97 10.69
C ILE A 207 16.44 23.47 11.02
N ALA A 208 17.27 24.32 10.40
CA ALA A 208 17.20 25.77 10.60
C ALA A 208 15.87 26.35 10.11
N GLN A 209 15.38 25.88 8.97
CA GLN A 209 14.11 26.30 8.39
C GLN A 209 12.92 25.86 9.23
N MET A 210 12.91 24.62 9.75
CA MET A 210 11.85 24.19 10.69
C MET A 210 11.81 25.06 11.94
N ARG A 211 12.96 25.39 12.54
CA ARG A 211 13.02 26.32 13.69
C ARG A 211 12.48 27.70 13.32
N GLN A 212 12.82 28.19 12.13
CA GLN A 212 12.37 29.49 11.67
C GLN A 212 10.86 29.51 11.48
N LEU A 213 10.29 28.55 10.73
CA LEU A 213 8.86 28.41 10.51
C LEU A 213 8.08 28.33 11.82
N TYR A 214 8.53 27.49 12.75
CA TYR A 214 7.86 27.30 14.04
C TYR A 214 7.81 28.60 14.86
N ARG A 215 8.94 29.30 14.98
CA ARG A 215 9.01 30.58 15.72
C ARG A 215 8.29 31.72 15.03
N GLU A 216 8.25 31.71 13.69
CA GLU A 216 7.47 32.68 12.92
C GLU A 216 5.97 32.42 13.06
N ALA A 217 5.54 31.16 13.08
CA ALA A 217 4.15 30.77 13.33
C ALA A 217 3.71 31.21 14.73
N GLU A 218 4.51 30.94 15.77
CA GLU A 218 4.25 31.38 17.14
C GLU A 218 4.07 32.92 17.21
N ARG A 219 4.97 33.67 16.59
CA ARG A 219 4.88 35.13 16.55
C ARG A 219 3.61 35.61 15.83
N ARG A 220 3.23 34.97 14.74
CA ARG A 220 2.04 35.32 13.96
C ARG A 220 0.76 35.01 14.73
N GLN A 221 0.68 33.85 15.36
CA GLN A 221 -0.43 33.47 16.24
C GLN A 221 -0.63 34.51 17.36
N GLN A 222 0.48 34.97 17.98
CA GLN A 222 0.43 36.04 19.00
C GLN A 222 -0.06 37.38 18.44
N LEU A 223 0.35 37.76 17.23
CA LEU A 223 -0.10 38.99 16.57
C LEU A 223 -1.58 38.94 16.21
N GLU A 224 -2.06 37.79 15.71
CA GLU A 224 -3.48 37.56 15.43
C GLU A 224 -4.32 37.65 16.71
N ALA A 225 -3.93 36.91 17.75
CA ALA A 225 -4.60 36.98 19.04
C ALA A 225 -4.55 38.37 19.69
N ALA A 226 -3.50 39.16 19.44
CA ALA A 226 -3.43 40.56 19.91
C ALA A 226 -4.38 41.47 19.12
N TYR A 227 -4.44 41.31 17.80
CA TYR A 227 -5.33 42.06 16.91
C TYR A 227 -6.81 41.76 17.23
N GLU A 228 -7.17 40.49 17.44
CA GLU A 228 -8.53 40.09 17.82
C GLU A 228 -8.98 40.69 19.16
N ARG A 229 -8.07 40.82 20.13
CA ARG A 229 -8.34 41.45 21.42
C ARG A 229 -8.54 42.97 21.31
N ASP A 230 -7.71 43.65 20.52
CA ASP A 230 -7.83 45.08 20.26
C ASP A 230 -7.24 45.46 18.88
N PRO A 231 -8.10 45.71 17.87
CA PRO A 231 -7.67 46.15 16.54
C PRO A 231 -7.17 47.60 16.49
N THR A 232 -7.38 48.39 17.55
CA THR A 232 -7.20 49.85 17.50
C THR A 232 -5.74 50.23 17.29
N GLY A 233 -5.46 50.94 16.20
CA GLY A 233 -4.10 51.40 15.88
C GLY A 233 -3.15 50.30 15.42
N ARG A 234 -3.66 49.11 15.10
CA ARG A 234 -2.87 47.98 14.58
C ARG A 234 -3.27 47.68 13.14
N PRO A 235 -2.31 47.44 12.23
CA PRO A 235 -2.62 46.90 10.91
C PRO A 235 -3.12 45.45 11.06
N GLN A 236 -4.04 45.04 10.20
CA GLN A 236 -4.47 43.65 10.11
C GLN A 236 -3.26 42.76 9.79
N PRO A 237 -3.02 41.67 10.54
CA PRO A 237 -1.96 40.72 10.22
C PRO A 237 -2.13 40.13 8.81
N PRO A 238 -1.05 39.97 8.03
CA PRO A 238 -1.13 39.34 6.72
C PRO A 238 -1.56 37.88 6.88
N GLN A 239 -2.48 37.43 6.02
CA GLN A 239 -2.86 36.02 5.94
C GLN A 239 -1.74 35.25 5.25
N ASP A 240 -1.27 34.20 5.89
CA ASP A 240 -0.21 33.33 5.39
C ASP A 240 -0.58 31.88 5.72
N PRO A 241 -1.10 31.14 4.73
CA PRO A 241 -1.59 29.79 4.92
C PRO A 241 -0.56 28.87 5.60
N GLN A 242 0.73 29.08 5.34
CA GLN A 242 1.78 28.16 5.75
C GLN A 242 2.04 28.21 7.25
N HIS A 243 2.06 29.42 7.79
CA HIS A 243 2.25 29.64 9.22
C HIS A 243 0.97 29.34 10.00
N SER A 244 -0.20 29.71 9.45
CA SER A 244 -1.48 29.43 10.09
C SER A 244 -1.77 27.92 10.16
N ALA A 245 -1.28 27.13 9.21
CA ALA A 245 -1.37 25.66 9.26
C ALA A 245 -0.60 25.03 10.44
N LEU A 246 0.38 25.74 11.01
CA LEU A 246 1.12 25.28 12.20
C LEU A 246 0.44 25.67 13.53
N PHE A 247 -0.64 26.46 13.52
CA PHE A 247 -1.30 26.87 14.76
C PHE A 247 -1.84 25.69 15.57
N PRO A 248 -2.52 24.68 14.98
CA PRO A 248 -2.95 23.49 15.72
C PRO A 248 -1.78 22.71 16.34
N VAL A 249 -0.61 22.73 15.69
CA VAL A 249 0.61 22.11 16.23
C VAL A 249 1.15 22.88 17.43
N LEU A 250 1.14 24.22 17.36
CA LEU A 250 1.55 25.10 18.46
C LEU A 250 0.61 24.97 19.67
N ASP A 251 -0.68 24.75 19.42
CA ASP A 251 -1.70 24.58 20.46
C ASP A 251 -1.69 23.16 21.07
N GLY A 252 -0.92 22.24 20.48
CA GLY A 252 -0.84 20.84 20.90
C GLY A 252 -2.04 19.99 20.47
N GLU A 253 -2.88 20.49 19.57
CA GLU A 253 -4.09 19.83 19.08
C GLU A 253 -3.80 18.86 17.92
N GLN A 254 -2.70 19.08 17.19
CA GLN A 254 -2.29 18.27 16.05
C GLN A 254 -0.79 17.93 16.14
N PRO A 255 -0.38 16.66 16.10
CA PRO A 255 1.03 16.29 16.12
C PRO A 255 1.72 16.50 14.77
N LEU A 256 3.05 16.65 14.82
CA LEU A 256 3.93 16.48 13.67
C LEU A 256 4.32 15.01 13.53
N ALA A 257 3.98 14.41 12.40
CA ALA A 257 4.43 13.07 12.04
C ALA A 257 5.73 13.15 11.24
N PHE A 258 6.76 12.42 11.69
CA PHE A 258 8.03 12.32 10.99
C PHE A 258 8.28 10.90 10.50
N TYR A 259 8.88 10.78 9.31
CA TYR A 259 9.51 9.54 8.86
C TYR A 259 11.03 9.59 9.10
N ALA A 260 11.60 8.63 9.84
CA ALA A 260 13.01 8.62 10.21
C ALA A 260 13.58 7.22 10.43
N ASP A 261 14.06 6.58 9.37
CA ASP A 261 14.63 5.24 9.48
C ASP A 261 16.04 5.22 10.08
N GLU A 262 16.87 6.20 9.73
CA GLU A 262 18.26 6.31 10.20
C GLU A 262 18.37 6.87 11.63
N ALA A 263 19.31 6.34 12.42
CA ALA A 263 19.56 6.74 13.80
C ALA A 263 19.91 8.23 13.92
N LEU A 264 20.70 8.76 12.98
CA LEU A 264 21.07 10.18 12.97
C LEU A 264 19.87 11.11 12.75
N SER A 265 18.97 10.72 11.84
CA SER A 265 17.75 11.47 11.53
C SER A 265 16.79 11.44 12.71
N LEU A 266 16.61 10.27 13.34
CA LEU A 266 15.82 10.10 14.55
C LEU A 266 16.37 10.97 15.70
N HIS A 267 17.68 10.95 15.95
CA HIS A 267 18.31 11.78 16.98
C HIS A 267 18.03 13.29 16.77
N ARG A 268 18.11 13.75 15.52
CA ARG A 268 17.84 15.16 15.17
C ARG A 268 16.39 15.55 15.42
N ILE A 269 15.44 14.67 15.11
CA ILE A 269 14.01 14.90 15.36
C ILE A 269 13.74 14.97 16.86
N LEU A 270 14.29 14.03 17.64
CA LEU A 270 14.15 14.03 19.10
C LEU A 270 14.73 15.30 19.72
N ALA A 271 15.88 15.78 19.24
CA ALA A 271 16.46 17.05 19.68
C ALA A 271 15.60 18.26 19.30
N LEU A 272 14.99 18.26 18.10
CA LEU A 272 14.05 19.30 17.67
C LEU A 272 12.77 19.30 18.51
N HIS A 273 12.21 18.12 18.79
CA HIS A 273 11.06 17.95 19.67
C HIS A 273 11.35 18.48 21.07
N GLN A 274 12.50 18.14 21.65
CA GLN A 274 12.92 18.67 22.96
C GLN A 274 13.12 20.20 22.95
N GLU A 275 13.55 20.79 21.82
CA GLU A 275 13.76 22.24 21.69
C GLU A 275 12.45 23.00 21.52
N LEU A 276 11.52 22.48 20.71
CA LEU A 276 10.33 23.19 20.25
C LEU A 276 9.02 22.74 20.91
N ASP A 277 9.03 21.62 21.63
CA ASP A 277 7.92 21.11 22.45
C ASP A 277 6.61 20.86 21.66
N PHE A 278 6.71 20.39 20.41
CA PHE A 278 5.55 20.02 19.61
C PHE A 278 5.13 18.55 19.86
N PRO A 279 3.84 18.19 19.79
CA PRO A 279 3.43 16.79 19.85
C PRO A 279 3.99 16.01 18.65
N LEU A 280 4.50 14.80 18.90
CA LEU A 280 5.30 14.05 17.95
C LEU A 280 4.66 12.69 17.64
N VAL A 281 4.71 12.30 16.37
CA VAL A 281 4.49 10.93 15.89
C VAL A 281 5.74 10.52 15.12
N LEU A 282 6.28 9.33 15.40
CA LEU A 282 7.45 8.79 14.71
C LEU A 282 7.08 7.54 13.93
N ALA A 283 7.39 7.55 12.64
CA ALA A 283 7.34 6.41 11.76
C ALA A 283 8.70 6.23 11.08
N GLY A 284 9.00 5.02 10.61
CA GLY A 284 10.37 4.69 10.25
C GLY A 284 11.21 4.62 11.53
N LEU A 285 11.83 3.49 11.78
CA LEU A 285 12.54 3.23 13.04
C LEU A 285 13.56 2.10 12.81
N GLY A 286 14.06 1.91 11.59
CA GLY A 286 14.92 0.80 11.21
C GLY A 286 16.18 0.68 12.05
N GLU A 287 16.86 1.80 12.29
CA GLU A 287 18.06 1.88 13.14
C GLU A 287 17.75 2.33 14.58
N SER A 288 16.50 2.25 15.01
CA SER A 288 16.08 2.74 16.33
C SER A 288 16.64 1.95 17.51
N HIS A 289 17.23 0.76 17.27
CA HIS A 289 17.91 -0.02 18.30
C HIS A 289 19.04 0.77 18.98
N GLU A 290 19.72 1.68 18.27
CA GLU A 290 20.73 2.58 18.85
C GLU A 290 20.15 3.60 19.85
N LEU A 291 18.87 3.93 19.69
CA LEU A 291 18.18 5.02 20.39
C LEU A 291 17.02 4.55 21.25
N ALA A 292 16.88 3.24 21.51
CA ALA A 292 15.80 2.67 22.31
C ALA A 292 15.65 3.37 23.68
N GLY A 293 16.76 3.67 24.36
CA GLY A 293 16.73 4.39 25.64
C GLY A 293 16.26 5.85 25.53
N ALA A 294 16.50 6.51 24.39
CA ALA A 294 15.97 7.85 24.15
C ALA A 294 14.47 7.81 23.83
N LEU A 295 14.02 6.81 23.07
CA LEU A 295 12.60 6.60 22.76
C LEU A 295 11.75 6.32 24.00
N GLN A 296 12.28 5.61 25.01
CA GLN A 296 11.58 5.38 26.29
C GLN A 296 11.25 6.67 27.05
N ALA A 297 11.97 7.76 26.78
CA ALA A 297 11.77 9.04 27.45
C ALA A 297 10.78 9.95 26.71
N VAL A 298 10.25 9.50 25.56
CA VAL A 298 9.40 10.30 24.67
C VAL A 298 8.01 9.69 24.66
N ASP A 299 7.01 10.51 24.94
CA ASP A 299 5.60 10.12 24.86
C ASP A 299 5.09 10.41 23.45
N ALA A 300 5.34 9.47 22.53
CA ALA A 300 4.96 9.57 21.13
C ALA A 300 4.50 8.22 20.58
N PRO A 301 3.50 8.19 19.68
CA PRO A 301 3.25 7.07 18.80
C PRO A 301 4.49 6.67 18.01
N LEU A 302 4.78 5.36 17.97
CA LEU A 302 5.95 4.77 17.32
C LEU A 302 5.51 3.74 16.28
N PHE A 303 6.00 3.88 15.05
CA PHE A 303 5.72 2.96 13.94
C PHE A 303 7.01 2.46 13.29
N LEU A 304 7.30 1.17 13.49
CA LEU A 304 8.49 0.50 12.94
C LEU A 304 8.29 0.17 11.46
N THR A 305 9.33 0.39 10.65
CA THR A 305 9.30 0.01 9.24
C THR A 305 9.18 -1.50 9.06
N LEU A 306 8.42 -1.91 8.06
CA LEU A 306 8.36 -3.29 7.59
C LEU A 306 9.34 -3.56 6.44
N ASP A 307 10.05 -2.54 5.97
CA ASP A 307 11.14 -2.70 5.03
C ASP A 307 12.35 -3.29 5.75
N LEU A 308 12.93 -4.35 5.20
CA LEU A 308 14.10 -5.02 5.75
C LEU A 308 15.21 -5.04 4.71
N PRO A 309 16.48 -4.89 5.12
CA PRO A 309 17.59 -4.84 4.18
C PRO A 309 17.73 -6.15 3.38
N GLU A 310 17.85 -6.02 2.06
CA GLU A 310 18.10 -7.13 1.13
C GLU A 310 19.37 -7.90 1.51
N GLU A 311 19.35 -9.23 1.37
CA GLU A 311 20.57 -10.03 1.52
C GLU A 311 21.67 -9.56 0.55
N PRO A 312 22.91 -9.38 1.02
CA PRO A 312 23.99 -8.96 0.14
C PRO A 312 24.16 -9.97 -1.00
N THR A 313 24.12 -9.48 -2.23
CA THR A 313 24.28 -10.31 -3.43
C THR A 313 25.68 -10.93 -3.46
N ARG A 314 25.77 -12.22 -3.13
CA ARG A 314 27.03 -12.97 -3.22
C ARG A 314 27.35 -13.18 -4.69
N SER A 315 28.46 -12.62 -5.16
CA SER A 315 28.91 -12.91 -6.53
C SER A 315 29.08 -14.42 -6.71
N THR A 316 28.68 -14.94 -7.88
CA THR A 316 28.62 -16.37 -8.27
C THR A 316 29.96 -17.12 -8.23
N GLY A 317 31.03 -16.52 -7.69
CA GLY A 317 32.36 -17.09 -7.51
C GLY A 317 32.77 -17.37 -6.06
N GLN A 318 31.89 -17.22 -5.06
CA GLN A 318 32.26 -17.55 -3.67
C GLN A 318 32.66 -19.04 -3.54
N ASP A 319 33.89 -19.26 -3.09
CA ASP A 319 34.44 -20.58 -2.84
C ASP A 319 33.66 -21.26 -1.70
N THR A 320 32.78 -22.20 -2.06
CA THR A 320 31.93 -22.95 -1.12
C THR A 320 32.72 -23.86 -0.17
N THR A 321 34.04 -23.93 -0.30
CA THR A 321 34.92 -24.62 0.65
C THR A 321 35.34 -23.74 1.83
N THR A 322 35.11 -22.43 1.76
CA THR A 322 35.38 -21.49 2.86
C THR A 322 34.12 -21.28 3.69
N ALA A 323 34.26 -21.33 5.02
CA ALA A 323 33.15 -21.07 5.92
C ALA A 323 32.73 -19.60 5.81
N ASP A 324 31.42 -19.37 5.74
CA ASP A 324 30.85 -18.04 5.64
C ASP A 324 31.05 -17.24 6.93
N THR A 325 31.97 -16.29 6.90
CA THR A 325 32.31 -15.44 8.04
C THR A 325 31.23 -14.42 8.38
N THR A 326 30.36 -14.08 7.41
CA THR A 326 29.25 -13.13 7.61
C THR A 326 28.14 -13.70 8.50
N SER A 327 28.08 -15.03 8.68
CA SER A 327 27.17 -15.69 9.63
C SER A 327 27.59 -15.54 11.09
N THR A 328 28.83 -15.11 11.37
CA THR A 328 29.31 -14.80 12.73
C THR A 328 30.32 -13.65 12.66
N PRO A 329 29.89 -12.46 12.23
CA PRO A 329 30.80 -11.43 11.75
C PRO A 329 31.68 -10.86 12.87
N SER A 330 31.12 -10.74 14.08
CA SER A 330 31.83 -10.27 15.29
C SER A 330 33.07 -11.09 15.66
N ARG A 331 33.15 -12.36 15.22
CA ARG A 331 34.31 -13.22 15.46
C ARG A 331 35.52 -12.83 14.63
N TYR A 332 35.29 -12.27 13.44
CA TYR A 332 36.31 -11.99 12.44
C TYR A 332 36.60 -10.49 12.29
N TYR A 333 35.66 -9.64 12.75
CA TYR A 333 35.79 -8.19 12.70
C TYR A 333 36.99 -7.69 13.53
N ASN A 334 37.78 -6.80 12.94
CA ASN A 334 38.92 -6.14 13.59
C ASN A 334 38.69 -4.62 13.68
N PRO A 335 38.29 -4.09 14.86
CA PRO A 335 38.04 -2.66 15.03
C PRO A 335 39.31 -1.79 14.96
N ASP A 336 40.48 -2.38 15.18
CA ASP A 336 41.77 -1.68 15.19
C ASP A 336 42.48 -1.75 13.83
N LEU A 337 41.83 -2.29 12.79
CA LEU A 337 42.43 -2.38 11.46
C LEU A 337 42.73 -0.98 10.91
N GLN A 338 43.95 -0.82 10.40
CA GLN A 338 44.40 0.40 9.74
C GLN A 338 44.85 0.05 8.34
N VAL A 339 44.59 0.93 7.38
CA VAL A 339 44.93 0.75 5.96
C VAL A 339 46.07 1.71 5.57
N PRO A 340 47.32 1.42 5.95
CA PRO A 340 48.44 2.32 5.68
C PRO A 340 48.89 2.30 4.21
N SER A 341 48.49 1.30 3.43
CA SER A 341 48.86 1.18 2.01
C SER A 341 47.75 0.47 1.20
N HIS A 342 47.83 0.57 -0.13
CA HIS A 342 46.91 -0.11 -1.05
C HIS A 342 46.97 -1.65 -0.97
N GLU A 343 48.05 -2.23 -0.42
CA GLU A 343 48.21 -3.69 -0.32
C GLU A 343 47.30 -4.32 0.75
N THR A 344 46.86 -3.51 1.72
CA THR A 344 45.95 -3.93 2.81
C THR A 344 44.50 -3.58 2.55
N VAL A 345 44.15 -3.13 1.33
CA VAL A 345 42.76 -2.78 0.96
C VAL A 345 41.85 -4.00 0.99
N ALA A 346 42.35 -5.17 0.58
CA ALA A 346 41.56 -6.41 0.62
C ALA A 346 41.17 -6.80 2.06
N GLU A 347 42.04 -6.54 3.05
CA GLU A 347 41.73 -6.78 4.46
C GLU A 347 40.67 -5.79 4.99
N GLU A 348 40.69 -4.54 4.51
CA GLU A 348 39.65 -3.55 4.85
C GLU A 348 38.32 -3.84 4.17
N GLU A 349 38.33 -4.35 2.94
CA GLU A 349 37.13 -4.78 2.23
C GLU A 349 36.42 -5.89 3.00
N GLU A 350 37.16 -6.91 3.45
CA GLU A 350 36.62 -7.95 4.34
C GLU A 350 36.09 -7.36 5.67
N ASN A 351 36.84 -6.44 6.29
CA ASN A 351 36.42 -5.79 7.53
C ASN A 351 35.17 -4.89 7.35
N LEU A 352 34.99 -4.31 6.16
CA LEU A 352 33.80 -3.55 5.78
C LEU A 352 32.59 -4.47 5.58
N GLU A 353 32.74 -5.59 4.90
CA GLU A 353 31.70 -6.62 4.76
C GLU A 353 31.23 -7.12 6.13
N LEU A 354 32.16 -7.37 7.05
CA LEU A 354 31.84 -7.78 8.41
C LEU A 354 31.08 -6.70 9.19
N ARG A 355 31.40 -5.41 9.01
CA ARG A 355 30.60 -4.31 9.58
C ARG A 355 29.19 -4.32 9.01
N HIS A 356 29.02 -4.37 7.69
CA HIS A 356 27.69 -4.40 7.08
C HIS A 356 26.87 -5.60 7.55
N ALA A 357 27.50 -6.76 7.73
CA ALA A 357 26.83 -7.95 8.27
C ALA A 357 26.41 -7.77 9.74
N MET A 358 27.22 -7.09 10.56
CA MET A 358 26.86 -6.75 11.95
C MET A 358 25.67 -5.77 11.98
N GLU A 359 25.75 -4.65 11.26
CA GLU A 359 24.68 -3.64 11.22
C GLU A 359 23.36 -4.23 10.70
N ARG A 360 23.43 -5.11 9.68
CA ARG A 360 22.27 -5.85 9.19
C ARG A 360 21.63 -6.67 10.30
N GLN A 361 22.43 -7.42 11.05
CA GLN A 361 21.90 -8.26 12.13
C GLN A 361 21.20 -7.40 13.19
N ASP A 362 21.81 -6.28 13.59
CA ASP A 362 21.23 -5.35 14.55
C ASP A 362 19.91 -4.75 14.01
N TYR A 363 19.85 -4.42 12.72
CA TYR A 363 18.62 -3.95 12.05
C TYR A 363 17.50 -5.01 12.10
N LEU A 364 17.82 -6.27 11.80
CA LEU A 364 16.84 -7.37 11.83
C LEU A 364 16.33 -7.66 13.26
N GLU A 365 17.16 -7.41 14.28
CA GLU A 365 16.82 -7.54 15.69
C GLU A 365 16.14 -6.29 16.28
N THR A 366 15.99 -5.20 15.51
CA THR A 366 15.42 -3.92 16.01
C THR A 366 14.06 -4.12 16.67
N ALA A 367 13.15 -4.88 16.05
CA ALA A 367 11.82 -5.10 16.60
C ALA A 367 11.85 -5.79 17.98
N ALA A 368 12.72 -6.79 18.13
CA ALA A 368 12.94 -7.49 19.40
C ALA A 368 13.57 -6.55 20.45
N THR A 369 14.55 -5.75 20.04
CA THR A 369 15.21 -4.76 20.91
C THR A 369 14.22 -3.73 21.46
N LEU A 370 13.35 -3.18 20.62
CA LEU A 370 12.31 -2.24 21.07
C LEU A 370 11.30 -2.92 22.00
N HIS A 371 10.91 -4.15 21.72
CA HIS A 371 10.04 -4.93 22.58
C HIS A 371 10.65 -5.17 23.96
N ASP A 372 11.92 -5.59 24.03
CA ASP A 372 12.65 -5.84 25.28
C ASP A 372 12.90 -4.56 26.07
N ALA A 373 13.01 -3.42 25.39
CA ALA A 373 12.99 -2.09 26.00
C ALA A 373 11.59 -1.69 26.52
N GLY A 374 10.54 -2.48 26.29
CA GLY A 374 9.17 -2.19 26.73
C GLY A 374 8.51 -1.07 25.94
N LEU A 375 8.99 -0.77 24.73
CA LEU A 375 8.36 0.20 23.85
C LEU A 375 7.15 -0.44 23.16
N GLU A 376 6.05 0.30 23.09
CA GLU A 376 4.89 -0.06 22.31
C GLU A 376 4.97 0.60 20.94
N PHE A 377 4.97 -0.22 19.90
CA PHE A 377 5.05 0.24 18.51
C PHE A 377 4.01 -0.47 17.64
N GLY A 378 3.54 0.22 16.62
CA GLY A 378 2.87 -0.35 15.45
C GLY A 378 3.83 -0.49 14.27
N PHE A 379 3.32 -0.86 13.10
CA PHE A 379 4.12 -0.98 11.87
C PHE A 379 3.75 0.07 10.82
N THR A 380 4.69 0.37 9.93
CA THR A 380 4.47 1.18 8.71
C THR A 380 4.91 0.41 7.47
N THR A 381 4.13 0.50 6.38
CA THR A 381 4.47 -0.12 5.08
C THR A 381 5.05 0.86 4.08
N ARG A 382 5.36 2.10 4.48
CA ARG A 382 5.70 3.19 3.56
C ARG A 382 6.78 2.84 2.53
N GLU A 383 7.90 2.27 2.97
CA GLU A 383 9.02 1.86 2.10
C GLU A 383 9.01 0.35 1.82
N ALA A 384 8.05 -0.39 2.40
CA ALA A 384 8.02 -1.85 2.30
C ALA A 384 7.22 -2.29 1.08
N ASP A 385 7.80 -3.19 0.28
CA ASP A 385 7.04 -3.83 -0.78
C ASP A 385 5.90 -4.68 -0.19
N PRO A 386 4.65 -4.51 -0.63
CA PRO A 386 3.51 -5.24 -0.07
C PRO A 386 3.65 -6.77 -0.14
N GLY A 387 4.41 -7.28 -1.11
CA GLY A 387 4.70 -8.71 -1.25
C GLY A 387 5.60 -9.25 -0.13
N ASP A 388 6.53 -8.43 0.36
CA ASP A 388 7.55 -8.85 1.33
C ASP A 388 7.10 -8.70 2.78
N VAL A 389 6.06 -7.89 3.04
CA VAL A 389 5.49 -7.64 4.38
C VAL A 389 5.40 -8.90 5.24
N ARG A 390 4.83 -9.99 4.70
CA ARG A 390 4.63 -11.22 5.47
C ARG A 390 5.93 -11.96 5.72
N GLY A 391 6.84 -11.97 4.75
CA GLY A 391 8.19 -12.50 4.91
C GLY A 391 8.95 -11.75 6.00
N ASN A 392 8.91 -10.42 5.94
CA ASN A 392 9.61 -9.53 6.87
C ASN A 392 9.09 -9.67 8.30
N LEU A 393 7.78 -9.77 8.49
CA LEU A 393 7.18 -10.06 9.81
C LEU A 393 7.65 -11.41 10.38
N ARG A 394 7.73 -12.46 9.56
CA ARG A 394 8.26 -13.76 9.98
C ARG A 394 9.73 -13.64 10.37
N THR A 395 10.54 -12.95 9.57
CA THR A 395 11.94 -12.67 9.89
C THR A 395 12.07 -11.98 11.24
N MET A 396 11.30 -10.92 11.51
CA MET A 396 11.33 -10.24 12.81
C MET A 396 10.95 -11.17 13.98
N ILE A 397 9.99 -12.09 13.77
CA ILE A 397 9.61 -13.10 14.78
C ILE A 397 10.76 -14.10 15.01
N ASP A 398 11.41 -14.56 13.94
CA ASP A 398 12.56 -15.46 14.00
C ASP A 398 13.76 -14.81 14.71
N GLN A 399 13.89 -13.49 14.59
CA GLN A 399 14.88 -12.69 15.32
C GLN A 399 14.47 -12.33 16.76
N GLY A 400 13.34 -12.83 17.26
CA GLY A 400 12.97 -12.78 18.68
C GLY A 400 11.76 -11.91 19.02
N LEU A 401 11.10 -11.28 18.05
CA LEU A 401 9.82 -10.59 18.32
C LEU A 401 8.72 -11.62 18.65
N PRO A 402 8.02 -11.51 19.80
CA PRO A 402 6.92 -12.43 20.08
C PRO A 402 5.76 -12.27 19.08
N GLU A 403 5.21 -13.37 18.58
CA GLU A 403 4.10 -13.38 17.62
C GLU A 403 2.89 -12.55 18.09
N GLN A 404 2.54 -12.62 19.37
CA GLN A 404 1.47 -11.80 19.94
C GLN A 404 1.78 -10.30 19.92
N THR A 405 3.06 -9.93 20.10
CA THR A 405 3.52 -8.54 19.98
C THR A 405 3.44 -8.08 18.53
N ALA A 406 3.85 -8.91 17.58
CA ALA A 406 3.71 -8.62 16.15
C ALA A 406 2.24 -8.41 15.76
N LEU A 407 1.34 -9.29 16.21
CA LEU A 407 -0.10 -9.12 15.96
C LEU A 407 -0.66 -7.85 16.63
N ALA A 408 -0.21 -7.53 17.85
CA ALA A 408 -0.62 -6.30 18.53
C ALA A 408 -0.16 -5.05 17.76
N ALA A 409 1.05 -5.08 17.21
CA ALA A 409 1.65 -4.02 16.39
C ALA A 409 0.97 -3.84 15.02
N LEU A 410 0.27 -4.87 14.52
CA LEU A 410 -0.57 -4.76 13.32
C LEU A 410 -2.00 -4.28 13.62
N THR A 411 -2.49 -4.41 14.86
CA THR A 411 -3.91 -4.22 15.20
C THR A 411 -4.15 -3.23 16.34
N THR A 412 -4.09 -3.69 17.59
CA THR A 412 -4.50 -2.92 18.77
C THR A 412 -3.62 -1.71 19.07
N ARG A 413 -2.29 -1.83 18.84
CA ARG A 413 -1.34 -0.75 19.13
C ARG A 413 -1.47 0.42 18.17
N PRO A 414 -1.43 0.23 16.84
CA PRO A 414 -1.66 1.35 15.92
C PRO A 414 -3.06 1.95 16.08
N ALA A 415 -4.08 1.15 16.41
CA ALA A 415 -5.41 1.70 16.73
C ALA A 415 -5.35 2.67 17.92
N ALA A 416 -4.73 2.29 19.03
CA ALA A 416 -4.60 3.16 20.21
C ALA A 416 -3.69 4.38 19.95
N GLN A 417 -2.57 4.17 19.25
CA GLN A 417 -1.58 5.20 18.94
C GLN A 417 -2.12 6.28 17.99
N LEU A 418 -3.06 5.93 17.10
CA LEU A 418 -3.74 6.86 16.20
C LEU A 418 -5.08 7.38 16.75
N GLY A 419 -5.49 6.97 17.97
CA GLY A 419 -6.75 7.39 18.58
C GLY A 419 -8.01 6.78 17.95
N LEU A 420 -7.89 5.57 17.39
CA LEU A 420 -8.93 4.84 16.65
C LEU A 420 -9.40 3.56 17.37
N ASP A 421 -8.97 3.31 18.61
CA ASP A 421 -9.22 2.07 19.37
C ASP A 421 -10.70 1.88 19.74
N ASP A 422 -11.49 2.94 19.76
CA ASP A 422 -12.94 2.89 19.95
C ASP A 422 -13.67 2.32 18.72
N ARG A 423 -13.05 2.40 17.53
CA ARG A 423 -13.65 2.04 16.24
C ARG A 423 -12.99 0.84 15.56
N LEU A 424 -11.71 0.59 15.83
CA LEU A 424 -10.86 -0.37 15.09
C LEU A 424 -9.95 -1.18 16.04
N GLY A 425 -9.16 -2.08 15.46
CA GLY A 425 -8.08 -2.82 16.16
C GLY A 425 -8.49 -4.10 16.88
N THR A 426 -9.78 -4.41 17.01
CA THR A 426 -10.28 -5.69 17.57
C THR A 426 -11.52 -6.19 16.84
N VAL A 427 -11.78 -7.50 16.91
CA VAL A 427 -13.03 -8.11 16.39
C VAL A 427 -14.08 -8.11 17.50
N GLU A 428 -14.75 -6.96 17.65
CA GLU A 428 -15.74 -6.71 18.69
C GLU A 428 -16.99 -6.05 18.12
N ALA A 429 -18.15 -6.36 18.72
CA ALA A 429 -19.42 -5.78 18.28
C ALA A 429 -19.43 -4.25 18.46
N GLY A 430 -19.93 -3.55 17.44
CA GLY A 430 -19.99 -2.08 17.38
C GLY A 430 -18.77 -1.42 16.72
N LYS A 431 -17.68 -2.16 16.50
CA LYS A 431 -16.52 -1.66 15.74
C LYS A 431 -16.77 -1.73 14.23
N ILE A 432 -16.00 -0.94 13.47
CA ILE A 432 -16.02 -0.97 12.01
C ILE A 432 -15.56 -2.35 11.55
N ALA A 433 -16.23 -2.90 10.55
CA ALA A 433 -15.94 -4.23 10.02
C ALA A 433 -14.72 -4.22 9.10
N ASN A 434 -13.56 -3.93 9.68
CA ASN A 434 -12.26 -4.16 9.08
C ASN A 434 -11.74 -5.51 9.56
N LEU A 435 -11.70 -6.50 8.68
CA LEU A 435 -11.38 -7.89 9.03
C LEU A 435 -10.42 -8.50 8.00
N VAL A 436 -9.51 -9.34 8.45
CA VAL A 436 -8.65 -10.17 7.60
C VAL A 436 -8.97 -11.62 7.87
N VAL A 437 -9.20 -12.39 6.81
CA VAL A 437 -9.57 -13.81 6.89
C VAL A 437 -8.52 -14.63 6.17
N THR A 438 -7.92 -15.58 6.87
CA THR A 438 -6.88 -16.47 6.34
C THR A 438 -7.28 -17.93 6.43
N ASP A 439 -6.66 -18.79 5.64
CA ASP A 439 -6.84 -20.25 5.68
C ASP A 439 -5.95 -20.97 6.73
N GLY A 440 -5.26 -20.19 7.56
CA GLY A 440 -4.35 -20.67 8.61
C GLY A 440 -3.91 -19.56 9.56
N SER A 441 -2.84 -19.79 10.32
CA SER A 441 -2.24 -18.71 11.13
C SER A 441 -1.60 -17.68 10.21
N TYR A 442 -1.85 -16.38 10.41
CA TYR A 442 -1.33 -15.34 9.51
C TYR A 442 0.20 -15.38 9.34
N PHE A 443 0.92 -15.74 10.40
CA PHE A 443 2.38 -15.84 10.43
C PHE A 443 2.94 -17.17 9.90
N ALA A 444 2.10 -18.13 9.54
CA ALA A 444 2.56 -19.36 8.91
C ALA A 444 2.96 -19.09 7.44
N GLU A 445 3.96 -19.83 6.97
CA GLU A 445 4.59 -19.63 5.65
C GLU A 445 3.58 -19.76 4.51
N ASP A 446 2.85 -20.88 4.47
CA ASP A 446 1.94 -21.26 3.37
C ASP A 446 0.52 -20.68 3.52
N THR A 447 0.24 -19.92 4.59
CA THR A 447 -1.11 -19.37 4.80
C THR A 447 -1.41 -18.31 3.75
N LYS A 448 -2.65 -18.25 3.25
CA LYS A 448 -3.13 -17.26 2.29
C LYS A 448 -4.22 -16.38 2.93
N VAL A 449 -4.24 -15.10 2.54
CA VAL A 449 -5.36 -14.20 2.84
C VAL A 449 -6.46 -14.48 1.83
N THR A 450 -7.61 -14.95 2.31
CA THR A 450 -8.72 -15.39 1.46
C THR A 450 -9.79 -14.31 1.32
N HIS A 451 -10.06 -13.54 2.37
CA HIS A 451 -11.05 -12.47 2.33
C HIS A 451 -10.58 -11.31 3.19
N VAL A 452 -10.91 -10.10 2.75
CA VAL A 452 -10.67 -8.88 3.51
C VAL A 452 -11.95 -8.06 3.52
N PHE A 453 -12.34 -7.60 4.70
CA PHE A 453 -13.41 -6.62 4.84
C PHE A 453 -12.79 -5.26 5.11
N VAL A 454 -13.20 -4.24 4.36
CA VAL A 454 -12.82 -2.85 4.59
C VAL A 454 -14.10 -2.02 4.64
N ASP A 455 -14.35 -1.37 5.78
CA ASP A 455 -15.61 -0.66 6.05
C ASP A 455 -16.85 -1.53 5.75
N GLY A 456 -16.75 -2.82 6.10
CA GLY A 456 -17.77 -3.85 5.83
C GLY A 456 -17.95 -4.28 4.37
N ARG A 457 -17.22 -3.69 3.42
CA ARG A 457 -17.18 -4.14 2.03
C ARG A 457 -16.27 -5.35 1.91
N LEU A 458 -16.76 -6.40 1.26
CA LEU A 458 -16.03 -7.65 1.07
C LEU A 458 -15.13 -7.59 -0.19
N TYR A 459 -13.85 -7.86 0.00
CA TYR A 459 -12.86 -8.15 -1.03
C TYR A 459 -12.51 -9.63 -0.94
N ASP A 460 -12.85 -10.40 -1.98
CA ASP A 460 -12.67 -11.83 -2.04
C ASP A 460 -11.40 -12.19 -2.84
N TYR A 461 -10.46 -12.84 -2.17
CA TYR A 461 -9.18 -13.32 -2.69
C TYR A 461 -9.11 -14.85 -2.64
N SER A 462 -10.22 -15.55 -2.39
CA SER A 462 -10.25 -17.01 -2.32
C SER A 462 -9.99 -17.67 -3.67
N ALA A 463 -10.30 -16.96 -4.77
CA ALA A 463 -9.97 -17.33 -6.13
C ALA A 463 -8.56 -16.86 -6.56
N ASP A 464 -7.98 -15.89 -5.84
CA ASP A 464 -6.60 -15.42 -6.02
C ASP A 464 -5.57 -16.36 -5.36
N GLY A 465 -5.98 -17.60 -5.09
CA GLY A 465 -5.09 -18.76 -5.20
C GLY A 465 -4.60 -18.93 -6.64
N SER A 466 -4.03 -17.89 -7.22
CA SER A 466 -3.03 -18.01 -8.27
C SER A 466 -1.82 -18.61 -7.58
N ASP A 467 -1.71 -19.93 -7.68
CA ASP A 467 -0.42 -20.58 -7.70
C ASP A 467 0.51 -19.70 -8.57
N GLU A 468 1.59 -19.16 -7.99
CA GLU A 468 2.83 -19.08 -8.76
C GLU A 468 3.00 -20.50 -9.27
N GLY A 469 2.69 -20.68 -10.54
CA GLY A 469 2.36 -21.99 -11.03
C GLY A 469 3.59 -22.86 -10.90
N ASP A 470 3.50 -23.88 -10.05
CA ASP A 470 4.65 -24.72 -9.70
C ASP A 470 5.33 -25.20 -11.00
N VAL A 471 6.61 -24.82 -11.18
CA VAL A 471 7.39 -25.17 -12.36
C VAL A 471 8.28 -26.35 -11.99
N SER A 472 7.78 -27.56 -12.16
CA SER A 472 8.50 -28.80 -11.79
C SER A 472 9.09 -29.55 -12.99
N GLY A 473 8.87 -29.06 -14.22
CA GLY A 473 9.25 -29.70 -15.49
C GLY A 473 10.42 -29.04 -16.26
N ASP A 474 10.86 -29.68 -17.35
CA ASP A 474 11.81 -29.06 -18.30
C ASP A 474 11.09 -27.97 -19.11
N VAL A 475 11.24 -26.72 -18.67
CA VAL A 475 10.62 -25.53 -19.26
C VAL A 475 10.91 -25.35 -20.75
N SER A 476 12.00 -25.91 -21.28
CA SER A 476 12.27 -25.85 -22.73
C SER A 476 11.15 -26.49 -23.57
N ALA A 477 10.35 -27.38 -22.98
CA ALA A 477 9.18 -27.97 -23.59
C ALA A 477 8.03 -26.97 -23.83
N VAL A 478 8.00 -25.82 -23.16
CA VAL A 478 6.91 -24.83 -23.30
C VAL A 478 7.35 -23.47 -23.84
N LEU A 479 8.65 -23.15 -23.80
CA LEU A 479 9.18 -21.88 -24.31
C LEU A 479 8.99 -21.70 -25.83
N GLY A 480 8.67 -20.46 -26.23
CA GLY A 480 8.50 -20.06 -27.62
C GLY A 480 7.09 -19.55 -27.94
N THR A 481 6.84 -19.28 -29.21
CA THR A 481 5.52 -18.85 -29.69
C THR A 481 4.73 -20.05 -30.19
N TRP A 482 3.45 -20.10 -29.82
CA TRP A 482 2.50 -21.12 -30.20
C TRP A 482 1.28 -20.49 -30.86
N SER A 483 0.81 -21.11 -31.93
CA SER A 483 -0.53 -20.81 -32.48
C SER A 483 -1.56 -21.61 -31.72
N TYR A 484 -2.74 -21.03 -31.46
CA TYR A 484 -3.86 -21.74 -30.84
C TYR A 484 -5.14 -21.62 -31.66
N THR A 485 -6.00 -22.62 -31.54
CA THR A 485 -7.38 -22.66 -32.05
C THR A 485 -8.32 -23.04 -30.91
N LEU A 486 -9.36 -22.24 -30.71
CA LEU A 486 -10.37 -22.40 -29.67
C LEU A 486 -11.75 -22.65 -30.31
N ASP A 487 -12.36 -23.77 -29.97
CA ASP A 487 -13.64 -24.22 -30.51
C ASP A 487 -14.82 -23.66 -29.69
N THR A 488 -15.39 -22.53 -30.09
CA THR A 488 -16.56 -21.94 -29.40
C THR A 488 -17.88 -22.21 -30.15
N PRO A 489 -19.05 -22.15 -29.47
CA PRO A 489 -20.35 -22.25 -30.12
C PRO A 489 -20.62 -21.15 -31.17
N GLN A 490 -19.85 -20.06 -31.16
CA GLN A 490 -19.98 -18.93 -32.09
C GLN A 490 -19.01 -19.03 -33.28
N GLY A 491 -18.09 -20.00 -33.27
CA GLY A 491 -17.09 -20.22 -34.32
C GLY A 491 -15.71 -20.57 -33.74
N GLU A 492 -14.79 -21.00 -34.61
CA GLU A 492 -13.38 -21.18 -34.29
C GLU A 492 -12.71 -19.81 -34.12
N LEU A 493 -11.98 -19.64 -33.02
CA LEU A 493 -11.16 -18.47 -32.75
C LEU A 493 -9.69 -18.88 -32.76
N SER A 494 -8.84 -18.10 -33.42
CA SER A 494 -7.40 -18.38 -33.52
C SER A 494 -6.58 -17.19 -33.04
N GLY A 495 -5.42 -17.46 -32.45
CA GLY A 495 -4.46 -16.45 -32.00
C GLY A 495 -3.09 -17.04 -31.72
N GLU A 496 -2.26 -16.30 -30.99
CA GLU A 496 -0.90 -16.72 -30.61
C GLU A 496 -0.70 -16.60 -29.10
N VAL A 497 0.13 -17.47 -28.53
CA VAL A 497 0.62 -17.38 -27.15
C VAL A 497 2.14 -17.48 -27.17
N THR A 498 2.81 -16.54 -26.54
CA THR A 498 4.27 -16.54 -26.39
C THR A 498 4.60 -16.81 -24.93
N ILE A 499 5.50 -17.77 -24.69
CA ILE A 499 5.94 -18.17 -23.35
C ILE A 499 7.45 -17.98 -23.26
N GLU A 500 7.87 -17.25 -22.24
CA GLU A 500 9.26 -16.91 -21.93
C GLU A 500 9.55 -17.23 -20.45
N GLY A 501 10.82 -17.20 -20.04
CA GLY A 501 11.23 -17.48 -18.67
C GLY A 501 12.16 -18.69 -18.53
N ASP A 502 12.29 -19.18 -17.30
CA ASP A 502 13.16 -20.31 -16.93
C ASP A 502 12.60 -21.12 -15.73
N GLN A 503 13.43 -21.89 -15.03
CA GLN A 503 13.00 -22.71 -13.88
C GLN A 503 12.61 -21.89 -12.64
N SER A 504 12.93 -20.60 -12.61
CA SER A 504 12.48 -19.67 -11.56
C SER A 504 11.08 -19.12 -11.79
N GLY A 505 10.54 -19.24 -13.01
CA GLY A 505 9.21 -18.74 -13.36
C GLY A 505 9.00 -18.67 -14.87
N LEU A 506 7.72 -18.77 -15.27
CA LEU A 506 7.28 -18.62 -16.65
C LEU A 506 6.39 -17.39 -16.78
N ASP A 507 6.65 -16.60 -17.82
CA ASP A 507 5.88 -15.44 -18.22
C ASP A 507 5.40 -15.60 -19.65
N GLY A 508 4.48 -14.73 -20.08
CA GLY A 508 4.09 -14.74 -21.47
C GLY A 508 3.02 -13.73 -21.84
N THR A 509 2.71 -13.74 -23.13
CA THR A 509 1.68 -12.88 -23.73
C THR A 509 0.71 -13.74 -24.53
N PHE A 510 -0.57 -13.52 -24.31
CA PHE A 510 -1.67 -14.08 -25.08
C PHE A 510 -2.21 -13.03 -26.07
N VAL A 511 -2.28 -13.39 -27.35
CA VAL A 511 -2.74 -12.53 -28.43
C VAL A 511 -4.05 -13.07 -28.98
N GLY A 512 -5.13 -12.31 -28.76
CA GLY A 512 -6.47 -12.69 -29.20
C GLY A 512 -6.70 -12.53 -30.71
N PRO A 513 -7.86 -12.97 -31.24
CA PRO A 513 -8.19 -12.91 -32.67
C PRO A 513 -8.26 -11.50 -33.28
N GLN A 514 -8.40 -10.47 -32.42
CA GLN A 514 -8.43 -9.06 -32.82
C GLN A 514 -7.06 -8.38 -32.71
N GLY A 515 -6.02 -9.10 -32.27
CA GLY A 515 -4.67 -8.58 -32.06
C GLY A 515 -4.47 -7.89 -30.70
N ASP A 516 -5.40 -8.06 -29.76
CA ASP A 516 -5.25 -7.56 -28.39
C ASP A 516 -4.27 -8.46 -27.63
N GLU A 517 -3.20 -7.87 -27.11
CA GLU A 517 -2.18 -8.54 -26.29
C GLU A 517 -2.57 -8.45 -24.82
N GLN A 518 -2.53 -9.57 -24.11
CA GLN A 518 -2.79 -9.65 -22.67
C GLN A 518 -1.66 -10.44 -21.99
N PRO A 519 -1.14 -9.97 -20.85
CA PRO A 519 -0.16 -10.75 -20.09
C PRO A 519 -0.79 -12.03 -19.56
N LEU A 520 -0.01 -13.11 -19.53
CA LEU A 520 -0.38 -14.33 -18.83
C LEU A 520 -0.27 -14.11 -17.31
N GLN A 521 -1.16 -14.73 -16.56
CA GLN A 521 -1.13 -14.79 -15.10
C GLN A 521 -1.15 -16.24 -14.64
N SER A 522 -0.64 -16.53 -13.45
CA SER A 522 -0.70 -17.87 -12.84
C SER A 522 -0.14 -18.98 -13.75
N VAL A 523 0.99 -18.73 -14.43
CA VAL A 523 1.56 -19.68 -15.38
C VAL A 523 2.21 -20.84 -14.61
N SER A 524 1.74 -22.06 -14.82
CA SER A 524 2.22 -23.29 -14.17
C SER A 524 2.66 -24.34 -15.18
N PHE A 525 3.71 -25.10 -14.89
CA PHE A 525 4.11 -26.23 -15.73
C PHE A 525 4.67 -27.41 -14.92
N ASP A 526 3.93 -28.52 -14.90
CA ASP A 526 4.29 -29.71 -14.12
C ASP A 526 5.20 -30.72 -14.88
N GLY A 527 5.63 -30.37 -16.10
CA GLY A 527 6.39 -31.23 -17.00
C GLY A 527 5.55 -31.90 -18.09
N THR A 528 4.23 -31.81 -18.03
CA THR A 528 3.32 -32.34 -19.07
C THR A 528 2.15 -31.40 -19.34
N THR A 529 1.63 -30.75 -18.31
CA THR A 529 0.50 -29.83 -18.38
C THR A 529 0.95 -28.40 -18.12
N LEU A 530 0.62 -27.52 -19.06
CA LEU A 530 0.77 -26.07 -18.95
C LEU A 530 -0.60 -25.47 -18.60
N SER A 531 -0.66 -24.65 -17.56
CA SER A 531 -1.87 -23.90 -17.20
C SER A 531 -1.54 -22.42 -17.01
N PHE A 532 -2.48 -21.55 -17.36
CA PHE A 532 -2.36 -20.10 -17.18
C PHE A 532 -3.74 -19.43 -17.21
N THR A 533 -3.82 -18.21 -16.71
CA THR A 533 -5.02 -17.37 -16.74
C THR A 533 -4.76 -16.11 -17.56
N VAL A 534 -5.77 -15.65 -18.29
CA VAL A 534 -5.74 -14.39 -19.06
C VAL A 534 -6.95 -13.56 -18.70
N ASP A 535 -6.73 -12.30 -18.32
CA ASP A 535 -7.82 -11.36 -18.09
C ASP A 535 -8.37 -10.81 -19.40
N SER A 536 -9.68 -10.64 -19.46
CA SER A 536 -10.36 -10.05 -20.62
C SER A 536 -10.55 -8.54 -20.42
N PRO A 537 -10.23 -7.70 -21.43
CA PRO A 537 -10.50 -6.26 -21.39
C PRO A 537 -11.99 -5.89 -21.24
N GLN A 538 -12.90 -6.83 -21.51
CA GLN A 538 -14.35 -6.65 -21.36
C GLN A 538 -14.90 -7.17 -20.02
N GLY A 539 -14.01 -7.58 -19.11
CA GLY A 539 -14.33 -8.13 -17.79
C GLY A 539 -14.46 -9.66 -17.80
N GLY A 540 -13.83 -10.30 -16.80
CA GLY A 540 -13.78 -11.75 -16.61
C GLY A 540 -12.42 -12.37 -16.98
N SER A 541 -12.14 -13.55 -16.46
CA SER A 541 -10.89 -14.29 -16.70
C SER A 541 -11.12 -15.57 -17.52
N VAL A 542 -10.12 -15.95 -18.31
CA VAL A 542 -10.07 -17.20 -19.07
C VAL A 542 -8.96 -18.06 -18.50
N SER A 543 -9.31 -19.22 -17.95
CA SER A 543 -8.32 -20.19 -17.46
C SER A 543 -8.07 -21.25 -18.52
N VAL A 544 -6.82 -21.40 -18.95
CA VAL A 544 -6.39 -22.36 -19.95
C VAL A 544 -5.58 -23.47 -19.27
N SER A 545 -5.87 -24.72 -19.61
CA SER A 545 -5.08 -25.88 -19.19
C SER A 545 -4.90 -26.83 -20.36
N VAL A 546 -3.65 -27.06 -20.76
CA VAL A 546 -3.28 -27.82 -21.95
C VAL A 546 -2.18 -28.82 -21.66
N THR A 547 -2.28 -30.00 -22.26
CA THR A 547 -1.23 -31.02 -22.23
C THR A 547 -0.32 -30.81 -23.41
N VAL A 548 0.98 -30.68 -23.16
CA VAL A 548 2.00 -30.41 -24.18
C VAL A 548 2.70 -31.71 -24.56
N GLU A 549 2.59 -32.09 -25.83
CA GLU A 549 3.27 -33.24 -26.41
C GLU A 549 4.13 -32.79 -27.60
N GLY A 550 5.42 -32.52 -27.34
CA GLY A 550 6.36 -32.06 -28.36
C GLY A 550 6.10 -30.62 -28.81
N ASP A 551 5.68 -30.45 -30.07
CA ASP A 551 5.37 -29.14 -30.67
C ASP A 551 3.86 -28.91 -30.81
N THR A 552 3.04 -29.74 -30.16
CA THR A 552 1.58 -29.58 -30.12
C THR A 552 1.07 -29.56 -28.69
N PHE A 553 -0.03 -28.87 -28.45
CA PHE A 553 -0.79 -28.99 -27.22
C PHE A 553 -2.28 -29.18 -27.49
N ASP A 554 -2.94 -29.86 -26.57
CA ASP A 554 -4.40 -30.04 -26.56
C ASP A 554 -4.92 -29.89 -25.13
N GLY A 555 -6.09 -29.27 -24.97
CA GLY A 555 -6.70 -29.12 -23.66
C GLY A 555 -8.01 -28.35 -23.68
N SER A 556 -8.24 -27.57 -22.63
CA SER A 556 -9.47 -26.80 -22.47
C SER A 556 -9.21 -25.38 -21.97
N ALA A 557 -9.96 -24.43 -22.49
CA ALA A 557 -10.08 -23.08 -21.96
C ALA A 557 -11.46 -22.89 -21.32
N SER A 558 -11.48 -22.43 -20.07
CA SER A 558 -12.69 -22.28 -19.26
C SER A 558 -12.95 -20.81 -18.98
N THR A 559 -14.20 -20.39 -19.15
CA THR A 559 -14.69 -19.05 -18.84
C THR A 559 -15.95 -19.15 -17.99
N SER A 560 -16.47 -18.02 -17.50
CA SER A 560 -17.77 -17.94 -16.82
C SER A 560 -18.94 -18.51 -17.65
N GLY A 561 -18.78 -18.61 -18.98
CA GLY A 561 -19.77 -19.14 -19.92
C GLY A 561 -19.65 -20.62 -20.29
N GLY A 562 -18.63 -21.33 -19.80
CA GLY A 562 -18.40 -22.75 -20.08
C GLY A 562 -16.94 -23.10 -20.40
N SER A 563 -16.68 -24.39 -20.62
CA SER A 563 -15.36 -24.92 -20.99
C SER A 563 -15.35 -25.35 -22.46
N PHE A 564 -14.31 -24.94 -23.18
CA PHE A 564 -14.18 -25.09 -24.63
C PHE A 564 -12.86 -25.80 -24.96
N PRO A 565 -12.83 -26.68 -25.99
CA PRO A 565 -11.59 -27.30 -26.44
C PRO A 565 -10.64 -26.24 -27.03
N ILE A 566 -9.37 -26.34 -26.66
CA ILE A 566 -8.28 -25.54 -27.24
C ILE A 566 -7.16 -26.47 -27.70
N SER A 567 -6.62 -26.22 -28.88
CA SER A 567 -5.46 -26.94 -29.42
C SER A 567 -4.47 -25.95 -30.04
N GLY A 568 -3.21 -26.35 -30.17
CA GLY A 568 -2.19 -25.46 -30.70
C GLY A 568 -0.94 -26.16 -31.20
N GLU A 569 -0.15 -25.44 -31.98
CA GLU A 569 1.12 -25.89 -32.57
C GLU A 569 2.19 -24.80 -32.42
N ARG A 570 3.41 -25.22 -32.02
CA ARG A 570 4.56 -24.32 -31.80
C ARG A 570 5.02 -23.74 -33.14
N THR A 571 5.02 -22.41 -33.25
CA THR A 571 5.43 -21.68 -34.46
C THR A 571 6.88 -21.20 -34.38
N SER A 572 7.43 -21.01 -33.18
CA SER A 572 8.83 -20.66 -32.96
C SER A 572 9.37 -21.34 -31.69
N GLY A 573 10.60 -21.86 -31.75
CA GLY A 573 11.31 -22.37 -30.57
C GLY A 573 11.95 -21.25 -29.74
N PRO A 574 12.51 -21.54 -28.55
CA PRO A 574 13.13 -20.53 -27.70
C PRO A 574 14.18 -19.74 -28.48
N ASN A 575 14.02 -18.42 -28.53
CA ASN A 575 14.96 -17.52 -29.19
C ASN A 575 16.34 -17.69 -28.53
N ALA A 576 17.25 -18.40 -29.21
CA ALA A 576 18.65 -18.25 -28.94
C ALA A 576 19.05 -16.82 -29.31
N THR A 577 19.59 -16.08 -28.33
CA THR A 577 20.34 -14.81 -28.46
C THR A 577 19.54 -13.51 -28.26
N GLN A 578 19.55 -12.98 -27.05
CA GLN A 578 20.21 -11.70 -26.79
C GLN A 578 21.21 -11.89 -25.65
N LYS A 579 22.34 -11.19 -25.78
CA LYS A 579 23.61 -11.43 -25.11
C LYS A 579 24.06 -10.14 -24.46
#